data_AF-A0A2T2UX23-F1
#
_entry.id   AF-A0A2T2UX23-F1
#
_cell.length_a   1.000
_cell.length_b   1.000
_cell.length_c   1.000
_cell.angle_alpha   90.00
_cell.angle_beta   90.00
_cell.angle_gamma   90.00
#
_symmetry.space_group_name_H-M   'P 1'
#
loop_
_entity.id
_entity.type
_entity.pdbx_description
1 polymer ?
#
loop_
_entity_poly.entity_id
_entity_poly.type
_entity_poly.pdbx_seq_one_letter_code
_entity_poly.pdbx_strand_id
1 'polypeptide(L)' 'MVVPNRSAVLDVFRKGIPDYSAFDPHIEAIRIRDGMAVVMGRETVEPVGDAPHAGSTVNRRYTHVWRKPSD' A
#
# COMPACT_ATOMS: atom_id res chain seq x y z
N MET A 1 4.81 -0.91 10.59
CA MET A 1 3.74 -0.09 11.21
C MET A 1 2.43 -0.83 11.03
N VAL A 2 1.67 -1.05 12.09
CA VAL A 2 0.30 -1.60 12.01
C VAL A 2 -0.66 -0.44 12.30
N VAL A 3 -1.62 -0.21 11.41
CA VAL A 3 -2.63 0.85 11.57
C VAL A 3 -3.97 0.20 11.91
N PRO A 4 -4.60 0.54 13.05
CA PRO A 4 -5.61 -0.34 13.66
C PRO A 4 -6.98 -0.32 12.99
N ASN A 5 -7.34 0.76 12.28
CA ASN A 5 -8.66 0.91 11.68
C ASN A 5 -8.63 1.92 10.52
N ARG A 6 -9.76 2.01 9.81
CA ARG A 6 -9.93 2.89 8.64
C ARG A 6 -9.65 4.36 8.95
N SER A 7 -10.11 4.88 10.09
CA SER A 7 -9.89 6.29 10.44
C SER A 7 -8.40 6.57 10.61
N ALA A 8 -7.71 5.69 11.35
CA ALA A 8 -6.27 5.81 11.56
C ALA A 8 -5.48 5.72 10.25
N VAL A 9 -5.92 4.88 9.29
CA VAL A 9 -5.30 4.84 7.95
C VAL A 9 -5.46 6.19 7.26
N LEU A 10 -6.67 6.75 7.23
CA LEU A 10 -6.90 8.06 6.61
C LEU A 10 -6.10 9.17 7.28
N ASP A 11 -5.93 9.13 8.61
CA ASP A 11 -5.13 10.11 9.33
C ASP A 11 -3.63 10.01 9.00
N VAL A 12 -3.12 8.81 8.77
CA VAL A 12 -1.73 8.60 8.30
C VAL A 12 -1.51 9.26 6.93
N PHE A 13 -2.44 9.09 6.00
CA PHE A 13 -2.37 9.74 4.68
C PHE A 13 -2.53 11.26 4.76
N ARG A 14 -3.47 11.77 5.58
CA ARG A 14 -3.65 13.22 5.77
C ARG A 14 -2.41 13.90 6.37
N LYS A 15 -1.66 13.18 7.20
CA LYS A 15 -0.40 13.65 7.78
C LYS A 15 0.78 13.60 6.80
N GLY A 16 0.58 13.11 5.57
CA GLY A 16 1.65 13.02 4.56
C GLY A 16 2.76 12.04 4.94
N ILE A 17 2.49 11.07 5.82
CA ILE A 17 3.51 10.11 6.27
C ILE A 17 3.96 9.19 5.11
N PRO A 18 3.05 8.62 4.30
CA PRO A 18 3.40 7.99 3.05
C PRO A 18 3.41 9.05 1.93
N ASP A 19 4.50 9.81 1.84
CA ASP A 19 4.74 10.76 0.74
C ASP A 19 5.73 10.16 -0.27
N TYR A 20 5.32 10.07 -1.53
CA TYR A 20 6.09 9.45 -2.60
C TYR A 20 6.01 10.32 -3.86
N SER A 21 7.16 10.60 -4.50
CA SER A 21 7.21 11.31 -5.79
C SER A 21 6.87 10.41 -6.97
N ALA A 22 7.07 9.10 -6.83
CA ALA A 22 6.79 8.10 -7.85
C ALA A 22 6.24 6.82 -7.22
N PHE A 23 5.29 6.20 -7.93
CA PHE A 23 4.67 4.93 -7.59
C PHE A 23 4.45 4.11 -8.87
N ASP A 24 5.27 3.08 -9.06
CA ASP A 24 5.19 2.18 -10.23
C ASP A 24 4.86 0.74 -9.78
N PRO A 25 3.57 0.33 -9.81
CA PRO A 25 3.14 -0.99 -9.39
C PRO A 25 3.19 -2.00 -10.55
N HIS A 26 3.76 -3.18 -10.27
CA HIS A 26 3.71 -4.35 -11.13
C HIS A 26 2.94 -5.48 -10.44
N ILE A 27 1.76 -5.81 -10.96
CA ILE A 27 0.94 -6.92 -10.45
C ILE A 27 1.53 -8.24 -10.95
N GLU A 28 1.90 -9.11 -10.02
CA GLU A 28 2.45 -10.43 -10.32
C GLU A 28 1.34 -11.50 -10.35
N ALA A 29 0.34 -11.38 -9.47
CA ALA A 29 -0.78 -12.31 -9.44
C ALA A 29 -2.03 -11.71 -8.79
N ILE A 30 -3.20 -12.13 -9.29
CA ILE A 30 -4.50 -11.88 -8.68
C ILE A 30 -5.18 -13.23 -8.42
N ARG A 31 -5.66 -13.44 -7.20
CA ARG A 31 -6.45 -14.61 -6.80
C ARG A 31 -7.78 -14.14 -6.24
N ILE A 32 -8.88 -14.67 -6.75
CA ILE A 32 -10.22 -14.36 -6.28
C ILE A 32 -10.84 -15.65 -5.74
N ARG A 33 -11.35 -15.59 -4.51
CA ARG A 33 -12.01 -16.72 -3.85
C ARG A 33 -12.94 -16.21 -2.74
N ASP A 34 -14.15 -16.76 -2.65
CA ASP A 34 -15.09 -16.58 -1.53
C ASP A 34 -15.32 -15.09 -1.15
N GLY A 35 -15.54 -14.23 -2.14
CA GLY A 35 -15.79 -12.79 -1.92
C GLY A 35 -14.54 -11.99 -1.50
N MET A 36 -13.36 -12.61 -1.56
CA MET A 36 -12.06 -11.97 -1.33
C MET A 36 -11.24 -11.92 -2.61
N ALA A 37 -10.41 -10.89 -2.74
CA ALA A 37 -9.37 -10.79 -3.75
C ALA A 37 -8.02 -10.60 -3.08
N VAL A 38 -7.05 -11.44 -3.42
CA VAL A 38 -5.64 -11.31 -3.02
C VAL A 38 -4.86 -10.84 -4.23
N VAL A 39 -4.27 -9.66 -4.14
CA VAL A 39 -3.42 -9.04 -5.17
C VAL A 39 -2.00 -9.02 -4.66
N MET A 40 -1.10 -9.67 -5.39
CA MET A 40 0.33 -9.72 -5.07
C MET A 40 1.11 -9.03 -6.17
N GLY A 41 2.16 -8.33 -5.78
CA GLY A 41 3.01 -7.65 -6.74
C GLY A 41 4.23 -7.05 -6.10
N ARG A 42 4.92 -6.25 -6.90
CA ARG A 42 6.04 -5.41 -6.47
C ARG A 42 5.79 -3.99 -6.91
N GLU A 43 6.42 -3.07 -6.22
CA GLU A 43 6.36 -1.66 -6.55
C GLU A 43 7.73 -1.03 -6.35
N THR A 44 8.02 -0.06 -7.20
CA THR A 44 9.13 0.88 -7.00
C THR A 44 8.54 2.19 -6.50
N VAL A 45 9.03 2.64 -5.36
CA VAL A 45 8.62 3.90 -4.74
C VAL A 45 9.82 4.77 -4.45
N GLU A 46 9.62 6.07 -4.56
CA GLU A 46 10.61 7.09 -4.18
C GLU A 46 10.01 7.93 -3.06
N PRO A 47 10.27 7.58 -1.79
CA PRO A 47 9.77 8.34 -0.65
C PRO A 47 10.47 9.71 -0.59
N VAL A 48 9.73 10.72 -0.19
CA VAL A 48 10.21 12.10 -0.05
C VAL A 48 9.79 12.70 1.30
N GLY A 49 10.34 13.87 1.63
CA GLY A 49 10.01 14.59 2.87
C GLY A 49 10.37 13.77 4.12
N ASP A 50 9.42 13.67 5.05
CA ASP A 50 9.57 12.94 6.31
C ASP A 50 9.17 11.45 6.20
N ALA A 51 8.92 10.96 4.98
CA ALA A 51 8.54 9.57 4.76
C ALA A 51 9.71 8.61 5.12
N PRO A 52 9.41 7.40 5.64
CA PRO A 52 10.44 6.39 5.86
C PRO A 52 11.21 6.08 4.56
N HIS A 53 12.54 6.10 4.65
CA HIS A 53 13.47 5.92 3.52
C HIS A 53 13.46 7.06 2.48
N ALA A 54 13.11 8.29 2.88
CA ALA A 54 13.19 9.48 2.04
C ALA A 54 14.55 9.61 1.32
N GLY A 55 14.51 9.93 0.03
CA GLY A 55 15.69 10.09 -0.82
C GLY A 55 16.29 8.78 -1.37
N SER A 56 15.64 7.63 -1.13
CA SER A 56 16.05 6.33 -1.68
C SER A 56 15.00 5.75 -2.62
N THR A 57 15.41 5.12 -3.72
CA THR A 57 14.51 4.28 -4.52
C THR A 57 14.32 2.94 -3.80
N VAL A 58 13.08 2.65 -3.39
CA VAL A 58 12.73 1.42 -2.68
C VAL A 58 11.97 0.49 -3.61
N ASN A 59 12.48 -0.73 -3.81
CA ASN A 59 11.74 -1.80 -4.46
C ASN A 59 11.19 -2.75 -3.40
N ARG A 60 9.87 -2.91 -3.32
CA ARG A 60 9.22 -3.76 -2.31
C ARG A 60 8.14 -4.64 -2.90
N ARG A 61 7.92 -5.80 -2.27
CA ARG A 61 6.77 -6.68 -2.56
C ARG A 61 5.59 -6.32 -1.66
N TYR A 62 4.39 -6.45 -2.21
CA TYR A 62 3.14 -6.25 -1.49
C TYR A 62 2.19 -7.43 -1.68
N THR A 63 1.32 -7.61 -0.68
CA THR A 63 0.15 -8.47 -0.73
C THR A 63 -1.03 -7.68 -0.20
N HIS A 64 -1.97 -7.31 -1.08
CA HIS A 64 -3.22 -6.65 -0.72
C HIS A 64 -4.34 -7.68 -0.66
N VAL A 65 -5.08 -7.68 0.45
CA VAL A 65 -6.27 -8.52 0.62
C VAL A 65 -7.50 -7.63 0.69
N TRP A 66 -8.38 -7.80 -0.28
CA TRP A 66 -9.66 -7.12 -0.38
C TRP A 66 -10.77 -8.07 0.01
N ARG A 67 -11.74 -7.58 0.75
CA ARG A 67 -12.97 -8.31 1.07
C ARG A 67 -14.14 -7.47 0.63
N LYS A 68 -15.09 -8.06 -0.09
CA LYS A 68 -16.35 -7.40 -0.39
C LYS A 68 -17.06 -7.07 0.92
N PRO A 69 -17.61 -5.85 1.12
CA PRO A 69 -18.48 -5.57 2.24
C PRO A 69 -19.63 -6.58 2.30
N SER A 70 -20.02 -7.01 3.49
CA SER A 70 -21.29 -7.71 3.67
C SER A 70 -22.43 -6.71 3.39
N ASP A 71 -23.47 -7.15 2.68
CA ASP A 71 -24.74 -6.42 2.56
C ASP A 71 -25.44 -6.31 3.93
#